data_AF-A0A4R9IJ57-F1
#
_entry.id   AF-A0A4R9IJ57-F1
#
_cell.length_a   1.000
_cell.length_b   1.000
_cell.length_c   1.000
_cell.angle_alpha   90.00
_cell.angle_beta   90.00
_cell.angle_gamma   90.00
#
_symmetry.space_group_name_H-M   'P 1'
#
loop_
_entity.id
_entity.type
_entity.pdbx_description
1 polymer ?
#
loop_
_entity_poly.entity_id
_entity_poly.type
_entity_poly.pdbx_seq_one_letter_code
_entity_poly.pdbx_strand_id
1 'polypeptide(L)'
;MPETPNYYSVKVNLRDEANMVYTMIAAVIDPVETKSVKFEGVSCTSPLSLLPVRSTFQDFYNRMQRVIYKGEQQKNITKSLQELIKTKFGSESFLEEILHYMDHNLTDRLDFVFSEIHKRTSGNTEPKVEIHFELIDPSEVSKTTVDEEEVAKKEAPPPTPVPQASGFLIPADKQIVQFKFQLSPVNGVPLVELKAGDNVYIRLVPGDGITDSIINTLELKEESGAIKQIPAKIVNISNNKNFSEVVIKINEQIYGKIIEEENSVKIKTTDAQQGAANIIGSVASPTAAVTKAKQNQKLSADESFHLMPYIIMLIVLAIGMMTIFVIL
;
A
#
# COMPACT_ATOMS: atom_id res chain seq x y z
N MET A 1 2.51 -13.58 50.97
CA MET A 1 1.80 -12.97 49.83
C MET A 1 1.74 -14.05 48.77
N PRO A 2 0.60 -14.31 48.11
CA PRO A 2 0.58 -15.30 47.05
C PRO A 2 1.47 -14.78 45.91
N GLU A 3 2.48 -15.56 45.55
CA GLU A 3 3.33 -15.29 44.39
C GLU A 3 2.41 -15.18 43.19
N THR A 4 2.39 -14.02 42.55
CA THR A 4 1.60 -13.81 41.34
C THR A 4 2.28 -14.64 40.26
N PRO A 5 1.59 -15.54 39.55
CA PRO A 5 2.26 -16.44 38.62
C PRO A 5 2.99 -15.63 37.54
N ASN A 6 4.25 -15.98 37.33
CA ASN A 6 5.07 -15.41 36.26
C ASN A 6 4.46 -15.79 34.92
N TYR A 7 4.50 -14.87 33.97
CA TYR A 7 4.05 -15.12 32.60
C TYR A 7 5.22 -15.44 31.70
N TYR A 8 4.99 -16.26 30.68
CA TYR A 8 5.93 -16.37 29.58
C TYR A 8 5.70 -15.22 28.60
N SER A 9 6.72 -14.40 28.39
CA SER A 9 6.80 -13.50 27.25
C SER A 9 7.51 -14.22 26.11
N VAL A 10 6.88 -14.32 24.94
CA VAL A 10 7.49 -14.83 23.71
C VAL A 10 7.46 -13.74 22.64
N LYS A 11 8.61 -13.51 22.00
CA LYS A 11 8.83 -12.50 20.95
C LYS A 11 9.53 -13.18 19.78
N VAL A 12 9.01 -12.97 18.58
CA VAL A 12 9.46 -13.64 17.37
C VAL A 12 9.58 -12.64 16.23
N ASN A 13 10.72 -12.68 15.54
CA ASN A 13 10.92 -12.06 14.24
C ASN A 13 11.04 -13.16 13.17
N LEU A 14 10.32 -12.99 12.07
CA LEU A 14 10.46 -13.81 10.87
C LEU A 14 10.97 -12.90 9.75
N ARG A 15 12.08 -13.27 9.12
CA ARG A 15 12.68 -12.52 8.01
C ARG A 15 12.67 -13.37 6.76
N ASP A 16 11.77 -13.03 5.84
CA ASP A 16 11.74 -13.59 4.50
C ASP A 16 12.24 -12.53 3.51
N GLU A 17 13.55 -12.53 3.31
CA GLU A 17 14.21 -11.56 2.41
C GLU A 17 13.82 -11.78 0.95
N ALA A 18 13.46 -13.01 0.57
CA ALA A 18 13.10 -13.34 -0.81
C ALA A 18 11.80 -12.65 -1.23
N ASN A 19 10.82 -12.61 -0.33
CA ASN A 19 9.52 -11.96 -0.57
C ASN A 19 9.40 -10.57 0.04
N MET A 20 10.47 -10.06 0.66
CA MET A 20 10.45 -8.81 1.43
C MET A 20 9.32 -8.80 2.47
N VAL A 21 9.15 -9.91 3.19
CA VAL A 21 8.16 -10.05 4.27
C VAL A 21 8.88 -10.17 5.60
N TYR A 22 8.66 -9.17 6.47
CA TYR A 22 9.25 -9.11 7.79
C TYR A 22 8.13 -9.08 8.82
N THR A 23 8.05 -10.13 9.63
CA THR A 23 6.93 -10.34 10.57
C THR A 23 7.41 -10.28 12.01
N MET A 24 6.68 -9.55 12.84
CA MET A 24 6.81 -9.53 14.30
C MET A 24 5.61 -10.25 14.91
N ILE A 25 5.86 -11.10 15.89
CA ILE A 25 4.83 -11.72 16.72
C ILE A 25 5.27 -11.57 18.18
N ALA A 26 4.37 -11.16 19.05
CA ALA A 26 4.59 -11.25 20.49
C ALA A 26 3.37 -11.79 21.21
N ALA A 27 3.60 -12.57 22.25
CA ALA A 27 2.56 -13.05 23.15
C ALA A 27 3.03 -13.09 24.61
N VAL A 28 2.08 -12.93 25.52
CA VAL A 28 2.18 -13.19 26.95
C VAL A 28 1.25 -14.35 27.26
N ILE A 29 1.79 -15.41 27.85
CA ILE A 29 1.08 -16.66 28.13
C ILE A 29 1.16 -16.93 29.64
N ASP A 30 0.00 -17.21 30.24
CA ASP A 30 -0.10 -17.69 31.60
C ASP A 30 0.16 -19.21 31.62
N PRO A 31 1.26 -19.68 32.25
CA PRO A 31 1.59 -21.10 32.32
C PRO A 31 0.70 -21.89 33.29
N VAL A 32 0.00 -21.22 34.21
CA VAL A 32 -0.86 -21.86 35.21
C VAL A 32 -2.28 -22.02 34.67
N GLU A 33 -2.82 -20.98 34.04
CA GLU A 33 -4.14 -21.02 33.40
C GLU A 33 -4.11 -21.55 31.96
N THR A 34 -2.92 -21.80 31.40
CA THR A 34 -2.71 -22.23 30.01
C THR A 34 -3.47 -21.32 29.04
N LYS A 35 -3.31 -20.01 29.22
CA LYS A 35 -4.09 -19.00 28.50
C LYS A 35 -3.22 -17.88 27.98
N SER A 36 -3.53 -17.40 26.78
CA SER A 36 -2.92 -16.17 26.27
C SER A 36 -3.54 -14.94 26.95
N VAL A 37 -2.68 -14.12 27.57
CA VAL A 37 -3.08 -12.87 28.25
C VAL A 37 -3.15 -11.74 27.23
N LYS A 38 -2.15 -11.65 26.35
CA LYS A 38 -2.05 -10.62 25.31
C LYS A 38 -1.19 -11.16 24.17
N PHE A 39 -1.58 -10.87 22.93
CA PHE A 39 -0.78 -11.21 21.76
C PHE A 39 -1.06 -10.24 20.62
N GLU A 40 -0.11 -10.12 19.69
CA GLU A 40 -0.25 -9.33 18.47
C GLU A 40 0.75 -9.85 17.42
N GLY A 41 0.43 -9.60 16.15
CA GLY A 41 1.35 -9.86 15.05
C GLY A 41 1.14 -8.89 13.90
N VAL A 42 2.25 -8.49 13.27
CA VAL A 42 2.24 -7.61 12.09
C VAL A 42 3.31 -8.03 11.10
N SER A 43 3.00 -7.92 9.82
CA SER A 43 3.95 -8.12 8.72
C SER A 43 4.16 -6.81 7.97
N CYS A 44 5.39 -6.54 7.54
CA CYS A 44 5.78 -5.32 6.85
C CYS A 44 6.87 -5.60 5.80
N THR A 45 7.09 -4.63 4.92
CA THR A 45 8.08 -4.74 3.83
C THR A 45 9.49 -4.33 4.22
N SER A 46 9.65 -3.66 5.37
CA SER A 46 10.93 -3.11 5.81
C SER A 46 11.49 -3.87 7.00
N PRO A 47 12.75 -4.36 6.93
CA PRO A 47 13.41 -4.99 8.08
C PRO A 47 13.69 -4.00 9.22
N LEU A 48 13.70 -2.69 8.93
CA LEU A 48 13.90 -1.64 9.92
C LEU A 48 12.75 -1.56 10.92
N SER A 49 11.59 -2.12 10.56
CA SER A 49 10.47 -2.19 11.47
C SER A 49 10.62 -3.23 12.55
N LEU A 50 11.56 -4.18 12.40
CA LEU A 50 11.79 -5.22 13.37
C LEU A 50 12.59 -4.70 14.56
N LEU A 51 12.00 -4.78 15.74
CA LEU A 51 12.70 -4.57 17.00
C LEU A 51 13.51 -5.83 17.36
N PRO A 52 14.66 -5.74 18.05
CA PRO A 52 15.33 -6.92 18.58
C PRO A 52 14.42 -7.72 19.53
N VAL A 53 14.39 -9.05 19.38
CA VAL A 53 13.52 -9.94 20.18
C VAL A 53 13.82 -9.92 21.70
N ARG A 54 14.98 -9.41 22.11
CA ARG A 54 15.37 -9.22 23.52
C ARG A 54 14.81 -7.97 24.18
N SER A 55 14.13 -7.10 23.44
CA SER A 55 13.45 -5.93 24.01
C SER A 55 12.27 -6.36 24.87
N THR A 56 11.71 -5.49 25.72
CA THR A 56 10.55 -5.90 26.52
C THR A 56 9.33 -6.20 25.65
N PHE A 57 8.38 -6.96 26.21
CA PHE A 57 7.12 -7.23 25.53
C PHE A 57 6.40 -5.95 25.11
N GLN A 58 6.31 -4.96 26.00
CA GLN A 58 5.59 -3.72 25.72
C GLN A 58 6.26 -2.89 24.62
N ASP A 59 7.60 -2.84 24.57
CA ASP A 59 8.33 -2.15 23.50
C ASP A 59 8.06 -2.82 22.14
N PHE A 60 8.10 -4.15 22.11
CA PHE A 60 7.82 -4.93 20.91
C PHE A 60 6.36 -4.75 20.45
N TYR A 61 5.42 -4.78 21.40
CA TYR A 61 4.00 -4.53 21.15
C TYR A 61 3.75 -3.12 20.60
N ASN A 62 4.34 -2.09 21.20
CA ASN A 62 4.20 -0.70 20.75
C ASN A 62 4.76 -0.52 19.34
N ARG A 63 5.90 -1.14 19.03
CA ARG A 63 6.46 -1.12 17.68
C ARG A 63 5.48 -1.71 16.67
N MET A 64 4.86 -2.84 16.97
CA MET A 64 3.85 -3.45 16.09
C MET A 64 2.66 -2.52 15.88
N GLN A 65 2.11 -1.95 16.96
CA GLN A 65 1.00 -0.99 16.87
C GLN A 65 1.37 0.23 16.02
N ARG A 66 2.57 0.77 16.15
CA ARG A 66 3.06 1.89 15.34
C ARG A 66 3.07 1.55 13.85
N VAL A 67 3.58 0.36 13.47
CA VAL A 67 3.59 -0.11 12.08
C VAL A 67 2.15 -0.21 11.54
N ILE A 68 1.22 -0.73 12.35
CA ILE A 68 -0.21 -0.83 12.01
C ILE A 68 -0.81 0.58 11.81
N TYR A 69 -0.64 1.48 12.76
CA TYR A 69 -1.20 2.83 12.75
C TYR A 69 -0.64 3.72 11.64
N LYS A 70 0.66 3.61 11.33
CA LYS A 70 1.29 4.31 10.21
C LYS A 70 0.92 3.73 8.84
N GLY A 71 0.30 2.54 8.80
CA GLY A 71 -0.06 1.86 7.56
C GLY A 71 1.13 1.26 6.81
N GLU A 72 2.28 1.11 7.47
CA GLU A 72 3.52 0.50 6.92
C GLU A 72 3.43 -1.05 6.85
N GLN A 73 2.33 -1.61 7.34
CA GLN A 73 2.03 -3.03 7.31
C GLN A 73 1.61 -3.55 5.92
N GLN A 74 1.96 -4.79 5.63
CA GLN A 74 1.37 -5.57 4.54
C GLN A 74 -0.02 -6.03 4.97
N LYS A 75 -1.05 -5.24 4.63
CA LYS A 75 -2.43 -5.41 5.14
C LYS A 75 -2.99 -6.83 4.95
N ASN A 76 -2.80 -7.44 3.78
CA ASN A 76 -3.33 -8.76 3.49
C ASN A 76 -2.66 -9.84 4.35
N ILE A 77 -1.32 -9.85 4.39
CA ILE A 77 -0.54 -10.80 5.18
C ILE A 77 -0.81 -10.60 6.67
N THR A 78 -0.81 -9.34 7.13
CA THR A 78 -1.07 -9.01 8.55
C THR A 78 -2.46 -9.47 8.98
N LYS A 79 -3.49 -9.28 8.16
CA LYS A 79 -4.83 -9.77 8.48
C LYS A 79 -4.86 -11.29 8.61
N SER A 80 -4.28 -12.02 7.66
CA SER A 80 -4.19 -13.48 7.71
C SER A 80 -3.39 -13.97 8.91
N LEU A 81 -2.29 -13.27 9.25
CA LEU A 81 -1.49 -13.54 10.44
C LEU A 81 -2.31 -13.35 11.71
N GLN A 82 -2.98 -12.21 11.86
CA GLN A 82 -3.80 -11.90 13.04
C GLN A 82 -4.94 -12.90 13.24
N GLU A 83 -5.60 -13.33 12.17
CA GLU A 83 -6.62 -14.39 12.22
C GLU A 83 -6.01 -15.75 12.65
N LEU A 84 -4.84 -16.10 12.11
CA LEU A 84 -4.17 -17.35 12.43
C LEU A 84 -3.65 -17.37 13.88
N ILE A 85 -2.97 -16.32 14.34
CA ILE A 85 -2.48 -16.23 15.72
C ILE A 85 -3.65 -16.18 16.71
N LYS A 86 -4.75 -15.48 16.40
CA LYS A 86 -5.95 -15.49 17.26
C LYS A 86 -6.51 -16.90 17.41
N THR A 87 -6.53 -17.67 16.33
CA THR A 87 -6.98 -19.07 16.36
C THR A 87 -6.02 -19.95 17.17
N LYS A 88 -4.71 -19.79 16.96
CA LYS A 88 -3.67 -20.57 17.63
C LYS A 88 -3.56 -20.26 19.12
N PHE A 89 -3.39 -18.99 19.49
CA PHE A 89 -3.29 -18.55 20.89
C PHE A 89 -4.63 -18.58 21.64
N GLY A 90 -5.75 -18.83 20.95
CA GLY A 90 -7.03 -19.18 21.56
C GLY A 90 -7.22 -20.69 21.80
N SER A 91 -6.29 -21.53 21.34
CA SER A 91 -6.35 -22.99 21.47
C SER A 91 -5.47 -23.46 22.64
N GLU A 92 -6.08 -24.03 23.67
CA GLU A 92 -5.38 -24.56 24.85
C GLU A 92 -4.30 -25.58 24.47
N SER A 93 -4.60 -26.52 23.57
CA SER A 93 -3.63 -27.53 23.10
C SER A 93 -2.39 -26.93 22.42
N PHE A 94 -2.53 -25.80 21.73
CA PHE A 94 -1.40 -25.11 21.13
C PHE A 94 -0.56 -24.38 22.19
N LEU A 95 -1.22 -23.83 23.21
CA LEU A 95 -0.55 -23.18 24.32
C LEU A 95 0.23 -24.20 25.17
N GLU A 96 -0.36 -25.36 25.47
CA GLU A 96 0.35 -26.47 26.14
C GLU A 96 1.61 -26.88 25.37
N GLU A 97 1.50 -27.02 24.05
CA GLU A 97 2.62 -27.39 23.18
C GLU A 97 3.74 -26.32 23.21
N ILE A 98 3.39 -25.04 23.03
CA ILE A 98 4.36 -23.93 23.06
C ILE A 98 4.99 -23.78 24.46
N LEU A 99 4.20 -23.89 25.53
CA LEU A 99 4.70 -23.86 26.91
C LEU A 99 5.68 -25.00 27.17
N HIS A 100 5.34 -26.22 26.75
CA HIS A 100 6.24 -27.37 26.84
C HIS A 100 7.57 -27.10 26.12
N TYR A 101 7.53 -26.53 24.90
CA TYR A 101 8.74 -26.20 24.16
C TYR A 101 9.57 -25.09 24.82
N MET A 102 8.94 -24.09 25.43
CA MET A 102 9.65 -23.03 26.16
C MET A 102 10.29 -23.56 27.44
N ASP A 103 9.55 -24.33 28.26
CA ASP A 103 10.05 -24.92 29.51
C ASP A 103 11.29 -25.80 29.29
N HIS A 104 11.32 -26.52 28.17
CA HIS A 104 12.41 -27.44 27.81
C HIS A 104 13.46 -26.81 26.87
N ASN A 105 13.37 -25.51 26.57
CA ASN A 105 14.25 -24.80 25.65
C ASN A 105 14.38 -25.46 24.27
N LEU A 106 13.28 -25.99 23.73
CA LEU A 106 13.22 -26.66 22.43
C LEU A 106 13.07 -25.63 21.29
N THR A 107 14.08 -24.78 21.10
CA THR A 107 14.05 -23.67 20.13
C THR A 107 13.80 -24.13 18.69
N ASP A 108 14.33 -25.28 18.28
CA ASP A 108 14.10 -25.83 16.93
C ASP A 108 12.61 -26.18 16.68
N ARG A 109 11.89 -26.59 17.73
CA ARG A 109 10.44 -26.87 17.64
C ARG A 109 9.64 -25.57 17.55
N LEU A 110 10.03 -24.56 18.31
CA LEU A 110 9.44 -23.23 18.21
C LEU A 110 9.70 -22.62 16.82
N ASP A 111 10.92 -22.73 16.31
CA ASP A 111 11.30 -22.30 14.95
C ASP A 111 10.38 -22.95 13.91
N PHE A 112 10.21 -24.27 13.98
CA PHE A 112 9.30 -25.00 13.09
C PHE A 112 7.86 -24.47 13.18
N VAL A 113 7.34 -24.27 14.40
CA VAL A 113 5.97 -23.77 14.61
C VAL A 113 5.77 -22.38 13.98
N PHE A 114 6.70 -21.45 14.21
CA PHE A 114 6.58 -20.09 13.67
C PHE A 114 6.88 -20.02 12.17
N SER A 115 7.75 -20.88 11.65
CA SER A 115 7.94 -21.09 10.21
C SER A 115 6.65 -21.58 9.53
N GLU A 116 5.90 -22.50 10.15
CA GLU A 116 4.61 -22.95 9.62
C GLU A 116 3.54 -21.84 9.65
N ILE A 117 3.57 -20.96 10.66
CA ILE A 117 2.72 -19.75 10.70
C ILE A 117 3.08 -18.83 9.52
N HIS A 118 4.36 -18.61 9.25
CA HIS A 118 4.81 -17.84 8.09
C HIS A 118 4.30 -18.44 6.78
N LYS A 119 4.50 -19.75 6.58
CA LYS A 119 4.13 -20.43 5.33
C LYS A 119 2.64 -20.30 5.00
N ARG A 120 1.79 -20.35 6.03
CA ARG A 120 0.34 -20.21 5.89
C ARG A 120 -0.13 -18.79 5.62
N THR A 121 0.66 -17.78 5.97
CA THR A 121 0.26 -16.37 5.93
C THR A 121 0.91 -15.60 4.78
N SER A 122 2.15 -15.95 4.44
CA SER A 122 3.03 -15.19 3.55
C SER A 122 3.49 -15.98 2.32
N GLY A 123 3.13 -17.26 2.21
CA GLY A 123 3.52 -18.15 1.11
C GLY A 123 4.59 -19.16 1.52
N ASN A 124 4.82 -20.17 0.69
CA ASN A 124 5.62 -21.36 1.03
C ASN A 124 7.14 -21.15 0.94
N THR A 125 7.65 -20.08 1.55
CA THR A 125 9.08 -19.79 1.69
C THR A 125 9.58 -20.12 3.09
N GLU A 126 10.90 -20.23 3.24
CA GLU A 126 11.56 -20.49 4.51
C GLU A 126 12.07 -19.16 5.09
N PRO A 127 11.42 -18.60 6.12
CA PRO A 127 11.90 -17.40 6.78
C PRO A 127 13.08 -17.74 7.69
N LYS A 128 13.99 -16.78 7.90
CA LYS A 128 14.88 -16.83 9.06
C LYS A 128 14.09 -16.46 10.30
N VAL A 129 14.05 -17.35 11.28
CA VAL A 129 13.33 -17.13 12.55
C VAL A 129 14.31 -16.68 13.64
N GLU A 130 13.93 -15.65 14.39
CA GLU A 130 14.61 -15.24 15.61
C GLU A 130 13.58 -15.25 16.73
N ILE A 131 13.79 -16.05 17.77
CA ILE A 131 12.86 -16.21 18.90
C ILE A 131 13.58 -15.85 20.20
N HIS A 132 12.88 -15.17 21.08
CA HIS A 132 13.27 -15.03 22.47
C HIS A 132 12.05 -15.21 23.37
N PHE A 133 12.22 -15.97 24.44
CA PHE A 133 11.22 -16.11 25.48
C PHE A 133 11.85 -16.05 26.86
N GLU A 134 11.08 -15.56 27.82
CA GLU A 134 11.51 -15.38 29.21
C GLU A 134 10.29 -15.38 30.15
N LEU A 135 10.51 -15.74 31.42
CA LEU A 135 9.52 -15.58 32.47
C LEU A 135 9.57 -14.14 32.98
N ILE A 136 8.41 -13.46 33.01
CA ILE A 136 8.25 -12.08 33.45
C ILE A 136 7.21 -12.00 34.56
N ASP A 137 7.39 -11.06 35.47
CA ASP A 137 6.36 -10.72 36.45
C ASP A 137 5.17 -10.02 35.75
N PRO A 138 3.95 -10.10 36.30
CA PRO A 138 2.80 -9.35 35.77
C PRO A 138 3.04 -7.84 35.65
N SER A 139 3.88 -7.27 36.52
CA SER A 139 4.26 -5.85 36.49
C SER A 139 5.15 -5.47 35.29
N GLU A 140 5.83 -6.45 34.68
CA GLU A 140 6.74 -6.21 33.55
C GLU A 140 6.05 -6.29 32.19
N VAL A 141 4.81 -6.79 32.14
CA VAL A 141 4.00 -6.85 30.90
C VAL A 141 3.83 -5.47 30.27
N SER A 142 3.71 -4.41 31.09
CA SER A 142 3.55 -3.02 30.65
C SER A 142 4.84 -2.20 30.72
N LYS A 143 5.98 -2.81 31.09
CA LYS A 143 7.25 -2.11 31.26
C LYS A 143 7.88 -1.81 29.90
N THR A 144 8.14 -0.54 29.65
CA THR A 144 8.88 -0.08 28.48
C THR A 144 10.33 0.21 28.86
N THR A 145 11.26 -0.17 27.98
CA THR A 145 12.70 0.12 28.13
C THR A 145 13.25 0.89 26.94
N VAL A 146 12.47 0.95 25.87
CA VAL A 146 12.78 1.71 24.67
C VAL A 146 12.13 3.07 24.78
N ASP A 147 12.96 4.12 24.75
CA ASP A 147 12.47 5.46 24.53
C ASP A 147 11.97 5.56 23.08
N GLU A 148 10.66 5.62 22.93
CA GLU A 148 9.98 5.72 21.64
C GLU A 148 10.40 6.95 20.83
N GLU A 149 10.85 8.03 21.49
CA GLU A 149 11.42 9.20 20.84
C GLU A 149 12.82 8.94 20.31
N GLU A 150 13.64 8.16 21.01
CA GLU A 150 14.98 7.78 20.56
C GLU A 150 14.89 6.81 19.36
N VAL A 151 13.94 5.88 19.38
CA VAL A 151 13.66 5.02 18.22
C VAL A 151 13.04 5.82 17.08
N ALA A 152 12.14 6.77 17.35
CA ALA A 152 11.66 7.68 16.33
C ALA A 152 12.78 8.59 15.76
N LYS A 153 13.82 8.93 16.53
CA LYS A 153 15.02 9.66 16.07
C LYS A 153 16.01 8.78 15.29
N LYS A 154 16.06 7.47 15.57
CA LYS A 154 16.86 6.48 14.82
C LYS A 154 16.15 5.96 13.56
N GLU A 155 14.81 5.95 13.56
CA GLU A 155 13.94 5.65 12.41
C GLU A 155 13.61 6.90 11.59
N ALA A 156 13.69 8.09 12.19
CA ALA A 156 13.87 9.30 11.42
C ALA A 156 15.13 9.04 10.59
N PRO A 157 15.05 9.24 9.26
CA PRO A 157 16.27 9.20 8.48
C PRO A 157 17.25 10.14 9.19
N PRO A 158 18.55 9.79 9.27
CA PRO A 158 19.53 10.81 9.59
C PRO A 158 19.25 12.01 8.67
N PRO A 159 19.64 13.24 9.03
CA PRO A 159 19.84 14.29 8.03
C PRO A 159 21.00 13.85 7.13
N THR A 160 20.80 12.78 6.38
CA THR A 160 21.66 12.27 5.35
C THR A 160 21.10 12.81 4.05
N PRO A 161 21.98 13.37 3.21
CA PRO A 161 21.61 13.78 1.88
C PRO A 161 20.96 12.60 1.18
N VAL A 162 19.81 12.87 0.58
CA VAL A 162 19.07 12.01 -0.34
C VAL A 162 20.05 11.09 -1.08
N PRO A 163 19.96 9.74 -0.93
CA PRO A 163 20.73 8.84 -1.76
C PRO A 163 20.43 9.22 -3.21
N GLN A 164 21.48 9.55 -3.96
CA GLN A 164 21.40 9.90 -5.37
C GLN A 164 20.85 8.71 -6.15
N ALA A 165 19.54 8.63 -6.27
CA ALA A 165 18.84 7.93 -7.33
C ALA A 165 17.98 8.99 -8.04
N SER A 166 18.46 9.39 -9.22
CA SER A 166 18.01 10.46 -10.12
C SER A 166 18.20 11.90 -9.59
N GLY A 167 19.09 12.65 -10.25
CA GLY A 167 19.68 13.92 -9.79
C GLY A 167 18.77 15.16 -9.79
N PHE A 168 17.48 15.03 -9.44
CA PHE A 168 16.60 16.19 -9.26
C PHE A 168 16.34 16.44 -7.77
N LEU A 169 17.07 17.41 -7.22
CA LEU A 169 16.82 17.92 -5.87
C LEU A 169 15.63 18.86 -5.91
N ILE A 170 14.54 18.51 -5.21
CA ILE A 170 13.45 19.46 -4.96
C ILE A 170 13.98 20.52 -4.00
N PRO A 171 13.89 21.83 -4.32
CA PRO A 171 14.36 22.88 -3.42
C PRO A 171 13.66 22.82 -2.06
N ALA A 172 14.41 23.04 -0.97
CA ALA A 172 13.93 22.89 0.40
C ALA A 172 12.86 23.92 0.82
N ASP A 173 12.69 24.99 0.04
CA ASP A 173 11.67 26.02 0.22
C ASP A 173 10.30 25.64 -0.37
N LYS A 174 10.18 24.45 -0.98
CA LYS A 174 8.96 24.01 -1.68
C LYS A 174 8.11 23.07 -0.84
N GLN A 175 6.80 23.17 -1.02
CA GLN A 175 5.82 22.29 -0.39
C GLN A 175 5.78 20.95 -1.14
N ILE A 176 5.87 19.85 -0.40
CA ILE A 176 5.79 18.49 -0.95
C ILE A 176 4.43 17.91 -0.59
N VAL A 177 3.71 17.39 -1.59
CA VAL A 177 2.37 16.81 -1.42
C VAL A 177 2.32 15.33 -1.76
N GLN A 178 1.38 14.63 -1.12
CA GLN A 178 1.03 13.27 -1.46
C GLN A 178 -0.01 13.25 -2.59
N PHE A 179 0.24 12.41 -3.59
CA PHE A 179 -0.64 12.29 -4.75
C PHE A 179 -0.70 10.85 -5.26
N LYS A 180 -1.67 10.58 -6.13
CA LYS A 180 -1.77 9.38 -6.95
C LYS A 180 -2.01 9.76 -8.40
N PHE A 181 -1.53 8.93 -9.32
CA PHE A 181 -1.84 9.11 -10.74
C PHE A 181 -3.29 8.82 -11.04
N GLN A 182 -3.86 9.58 -11.98
CA GLN A 182 -5.13 9.23 -12.57
C GLN A 182 -4.91 8.13 -13.62
N LEU A 183 -5.40 6.93 -13.33
CA LEU A 183 -5.28 5.80 -14.25
C LEU A 183 -6.22 5.95 -15.45
N SER A 184 -5.78 5.48 -16.62
CA SER A 184 -6.57 5.38 -17.86
C SER A 184 -6.23 4.09 -18.62
N PRO A 185 -7.01 3.01 -18.47
CA PRO A 185 -6.72 1.72 -19.09
C PRO A 185 -6.74 1.75 -20.64
N VAL A 186 -7.58 2.61 -21.21
CA VAL A 186 -7.83 2.69 -22.65
C VAL A 186 -6.89 3.67 -23.34
N ASN A 187 -6.77 4.90 -22.82
CA ASN A 187 -6.04 6.00 -23.46
C ASN A 187 -4.81 6.48 -22.67
N GLY A 188 -4.41 5.75 -21.63
CA GLY A 188 -3.27 6.12 -20.81
C GLY A 188 -1.94 5.66 -21.39
N VAL A 189 -0.88 6.39 -21.04
CA VAL A 189 0.51 6.07 -21.36
C VAL A 189 1.08 5.23 -20.21
N PRO A 190 1.71 4.07 -20.46
CA PRO A 190 2.38 3.30 -19.43
C PRO A 190 3.41 4.14 -18.67
N LEU A 191 3.50 3.95 -17.35
CA LEU A 191 4.43 4.70 -16.50
C LEU A 191 5.89 4.61 -17.00
N VAL A 192 6.30 3.45 -17.52
CA VAL A 192 7.64 3.21 -18.08
C VAL A 192 7.94 4.08 -19.30
N GLU A 193 6.91 4.49 -20.04
CA GLU A 193 7.05 5.29 -21.26
C GLU A 193 7.05 6.79 -21.00
N LEU A 194 6.68 7.22 -19.79
CA LEU A 194 6.66 8.63 -19.40
C LEU A 194 8.07 9.19 -19.25
N LYS A 195 8.22 10.48 -19.53
CA LYS A 195 9.48 11.21 -19.49
C LYS A 195 9.34 12.53 -18.75
N ALA A 196 10.47 13.06 -18.28
CA ALA A 196 10.53 14.43 -17.79
C ALA A 196 10.08 15.40 -18.88
N GLY A 197 9.13 16.26 -18.56
CA GLY A 197 8.46 17.14 -19.51
C GLY A 197 6.97 16.82 -19.71
N ASP A 198 6.58 15.56 -19.49
CA ASP A 198 5.21 15.11 -19.77
C ASP A 198 4.21 15.69 -18.77
N ASN A 199 3.01 15.96 -19.27
CA ASN A 199 1.91 16.47 -18.47
C ASN A 199 0.92 15.34 -18.18
N VAL A 200 0.63 15.13 -16.90
CA VAL A 200 -0.17 14.03 -16.36
C VAL A 200 -1.28 14.55 -15.47
N TYR A 201 -2.37 13.78 -15.35
CA TYR A 201 -3.38 14.03 -14.34
C TYR A 201 -3.07 13.27 -13.06
N ILE A 202 -3.16 13.99 -11.94
CA ILE A 202 -2.98 13.44 -10.61
C ILE A 202 -4.18 13.77 -9.74
N ARG A 203 -4.31 13.05 -8.62
CA ARG A 203 -5.23 13.38 -7.54
C ARG A 203 -4.44 13.47 -6.25
N LEU A 204 -4.63 14.54 -5.48
CA LEU A 204 -4.01 14.66 -4.17
C LEU A 204 -4.66 13.68 -3.18
N VAL A 205 -3.85 13.14 -2.28
CA VAL A 205 -4.30 12.19 -1.25
C VAL A 205 -4.41 12.94 0.07
N PRO A 206 -5.60 13.01 0.69
CA PRO A 206 -5.78 13.69 1.96
C PRO A 206 -5.19 12.83 3.09
N GLY A 207 -4.72 13.47 4.15
CA GLY A 207 -4.18 12.76 5.33
C GLY A 207 -2.88 13.33 5.89
N ASP A 208 -2.21 14.22 5.18
CA ASP A 208 -1.13 15.05 5.73
C ASP A 208 -1.53 16.53 5.72
N GLY A 209 -1.11 17.26 6.77
CA GLY A 209 -1.55 18.65 6.96
C GLY A 209 -1.15 19.61 5.83
N ILE A 210 -0.08 19.32 5.09
CA ILE A 210 0.39 20.14 3.97
C ILE A 210 -0.51 19.90 2.75
N THR A 211 -0.74 18.64 2.39
CA THR A 211 -1.63 18.26 1.28
C THR A 211 -3.07 18.67 1.57
N ASP A 212 -3.57 18.51 2.80
CA ASP A 212 -4.91 18.95 3.19
C ASP A 212 -5.06 20.48 3.07
N SER A 213 -4.04 21.24 3.50
CA SER A 213 -4.02 22.69 3.32
C SER A 213 -4.07 23.08 1.83
N ILE A 214 -3.35 22.36 0.97
CA ILE A 214 -3.33 22.62 -0.47
C ILE A 214 -4.65 22.23 -1.15
N ILE A 215 -5.25 21.09 -0.76
CA ILE A 215 -6.58 20.68 -1.24
C ILE A 215 -7.62 21.75 -0.94
N ASN A 216 -7.59 22.32 0.26
CA ASN A 216 -8.50 23.38 0.68
C ASN A 216 -8.20 24.70 -0.04
N THR A 217 -6.92 25.07 -0.17
CA THR A 217 -6.50 26.31 -0.84
C THR A 217 -6.83 26.32 -2.33
N LEU A 218 -6.73 25.15 -2.99
CA LEU A 218 -7.03 24.98 -4.40
C LEU A 218 -8.49 24.57 -4.67
N GLU A 219 -9.34 24.54 -3.64
CA GLU A 219 -10.76 24.19 -3.71
C GLU A 219 -11.00 22.87 -4.48
N LEU A 220 -10.14 21.87 -4.25
CA LEU A 220 -10.17 20.62 -5.00
C LEU A 220 -11.19 19.62 -4.47
N LYS A 221 -11.85 19.92 -3.35
CA LYS A 221 -12.86 19.05 -2.75
C LYS A 221 -14.23 19.35 -3.34
N GLU A 222 -14.81 18.38 -4.04
CA GLU A 222 -16.17 18.47 -4.56
C GLU A 222 -17.20 18.28 -3.43
N GLU A 223 -18.43 18.73 -3.66
CA GLU A 223 -19.57 18.54 -2.75
C GLU A 223 -19.84 17.06 -2.44
N SER A 224 -19.44 16.17 -3.36
CA SER A 224 -19.50 14.71 -3.22
C SER A 224 -18.46 14.13 -2.26
N GLY A 225 -17.50 14.93 -1.79
CA GLY A 225 -16.34 14.49 -1.01
C GLY A 225 -15.19 13.94 -1.84
N ALA A 226 -15.31 13.86 -3.16
CA ALA A 226 -14.23 13.46 -4.05
C ALA A 226 -13.22 14.61 -4.26
N ILE A 227 -11.94 14.25 -4.43
CA ILE A 227 -10.89 15.22 -4.77
C ILE A 227 -10.75 15.28 -6.30
N LYS A 228 -10.88 16.49 -6.84
CA LYS A 228 -10.74 16.79 -8.26
C LYS A 228 -9.32 16.46 -8.75
N GLN A 229 -9.24 15.89 -9.95
CA GLN A 229 -7.96 15.66 -10.62
C GLN A 229 -7.36 16.99 -11.10
N ILE A 230 -6.04 17.14 -10.97
CA ILE A 230 -5.30 18.32 -11.40
C ILE A 230 -4.17 17.93 -12.37
N PRO A 231 -3.83 18.80 -13.33
CA PRO A 231 -2.67 18.59 -14.17
C PRO A 231 -1.38 18.83 -13.37
N ALA A 232 -0.37 18.02 -13.64
CA ALA A 232 0.98 18.18 -13.11
C ALA A 232 2.00 17.79 -14.18
N LYS A 233 3.20 18.37 -14.09
CA LYS A 233 4.28 18.12 -15.03
C LYS A 233 5.34 17.23 -14.40
N ILE A 234 5.73 16.16 -15.08
CA ILE A 234 6.84 15.31 -14.63
C ILE A 234 8.13 16.11 -14.79
N VAL A 235 8.86 16.30 -13.70
CA VAL A 235 10.16 16.97 -13.71
C VAL A 235 11.31 15.98 -13.67
N ASN A 236 11.08 14.80 -13.09
CA ASN A 236 12.01 13.68 -13.16
C ASN A 236 11.25 12.36 -13.07
N ILE A 237 11.75 11.35 -13.76
CA ILE A 237 11.28 9.97 -13.66
C ILE A 237 12.48 9.03 -13.75
N SER A 238 12.54 8.09 -12.81
CA SER A 238 13.59 7.08 -12.71
C SER A 238 12.94 5.71 -12.63
N ASN A 239 13.04 4.97 -13.73
CA ASN A 239 12.46 3.63 -13.85
C ASN A 239 13.53 2.58 -13.51
N ASN A 240 13.28 1.76 -12.49
CA ASN A 240 14.05 0.57 -12.16
C ASN A 240 13.21 -0.68 -12.44
N LYS A 241 13.83 -1.88 -12.41
CA LYS A 241 13.13 -3.15 -12.72
C LYS A 241 11.94 -3.43 -11.80
N ASN A 242 11.98 -2.94 -10.56
CA ASN A 242 10.99 -3.26 -9.51
C ASN A 242 10.11 -2.07 -9.11
N PHE A 243 10.50 -0.84 -9.44
CA PHE A 243 9.73 0.37 -9.10
C PHE A 243 10.12 1.54 -10.00
N SER A 244 9.21 2.50 -10.12
CA SER A 244 9.39 3.77 -10.80
C SER A 244 9.26 4.91 -9.79
N GLU A 245 10.30 5.73 -9.68
CA GLU A 245 10.28 6.95 -8.89
C GLU A 245 9.92 8.13 -9.79
N VAL A 246 8.87 8.88 -9.42
CA VAL A 246 8.40 10.03 -10.21
C VAL A 246 8.34 11.27 -9.33
N VAL A 247 8.94 12.33 -9.83
CA VAL A 247 8.83 13.68 -9.28
C VAL A 247 8.02 14.53 -10.22
N ILE A 248 6.98 15.16 -9.68
CA ILE A 248 6.08 16.04 -10.42
C ILE A 248 6.11 17.45 -9.85
N LYS A 249 5.79 18.42 -10.71
CA LYS A 249 5.57 19.82 -10.37
C LYS A 249 4.12 20.17 -10.68
N ILE A 250 3.40 20.63 -9.66
CA ILE A 250 2.02 21.11 -9.81
C ILE A 250 2.04 22.61 -10.12
N ASN A 251 2.83 23.38 -9.37
CA ASN A 251 3.09 24.80 -9.61
C ASN A 251 4.51 25.18 -9.16
N GLU A 252 4.87 26.46 -9.12
CA GLU A 252 6.21 26.92 -8.73
C GLU A 252 6.59 26.67 -7.27
N GLN A 253 5.61 26.35 -6.42
CA GLN A 253 5.79 26.17 -4.98
C GLN A 253 5.47 24.74 -4.50
N ILE A 254 4.79 23.93 -5.33
CA ILE A 254 4.25 22.63 -4.95
C ILE A 254 4.80 21.54 -5.86
N TYR A 255 5.44 20.57 -5.23
CA TYR A 255 6.01 19.38 -5.85
C TYR A 255 5.40 18.12 -5.23
N GLY A 256 5.37 17.04 -6.00
CA GLY A 256 4.99 15.72 -5.51
C GLY A 256 6.09 14.72 -5.80
N LYS A 257 6.27 13.75 -4.91
CA LYS A 257 7.15 12.60 -5.12
C LYS A 257 6.40 11.32 -4.78
N ILE A 258 6.45 10.34 -5.68
CA ILE A 258 5.88 9.02 -5.47
C ILE A 258 6.85 7.94 -5.94
N ILE A 259 6.82 6.80 -5.27
CA ILE A 259 7.45 5.55 -5.71
C ILE A 259 6.30 4.61 -6.05
N GLU A 260 6.24 4.19 -7.31
CA GLU A 260 5.22 3.27 -7.81
C GLU A 260 5.89 1.91 -8.07
N GLU A 261 5.36 0.86 -7.45
CA GLU A 261 5.91 -0.50 -7.58
C GLU A 261 5.39 -1.20 -8.85
N GLU A 262 4.23 -0.76 -9.35
CA GLU A 262 3.61 -1.34 -10.54
C GLU A 262 3.95 -0.55 -11.81
N ASN A 263 5.02 -1.00 -12.49
CA ASN A 263 5.49 -0.38 -13.74
C ASN A 263 4.49 -0.51 -14.93
N SER A 264 3.47 -1.37 -14.84
CA SER A 264 2.49 -1.61 -15.91
C SER A 264 1.30 -0.64 -15.91
N VAL A 265 1.20 0.27 -14.93
CA VAL A 265 0.04 1.17 -14.84
C VAL A 265 0.02 2.20 -15.97
N LYS A 266 -1.15 2.36 -16.61
CA LYS A 266 -1.37 3.37 -17.65
C LYS A 266 -1.94 4.65 -17.05
N ILE A 267 -1.21 5.74 -17.22
CA ILE A 267 -1.50 7.05 -16.62
C ILE A 267 -2.15 7.95 -17.67
N LYS A 268 -3.16 8.71 -17.24
CA LYS A 268 -3.82 9.71 -18.06
C LYS A 268 -2.88 10.91 -18.26
N THR A 269 -2.37 11.06 -19.48
CA THR A 269 -1.64 12.26 -19.92
C THR A 269 -2.61 13.32 -20.43
N THR A 270 -2.22 14.59 -20.42
CA THR A 270 -3.02 15.65 -21.07
C THR A 270 -2.87 15.64 -22.59
N ASP A 271 -1.77 15.08 -23.12
CA ASP A 271 -1.40 15.13 -24.53
C ASP A 271 -1.74 13.84 -25.31
N ALA A 272 -2.72 13.06 -24.86
CA ALA A 272 -3.23 11.93 -25.62
C ALA A 272 -4.06 12.39 -26.85
N GLN A 273 -3.39 13.02 -27.83
CA GLN A 273 -3.87 13.11 -29.21
C GLN A 273 -2.71 13.01 -30.21
N GLN A 274 -2.90 12.07 -31.12
CA GLN A 274 -2.41 12.04 -32.51
C GLN A 274 -0.93 11.69 -32.70
N GLY A 275 -0.74 10.56 -33.38
CA GLY A 275 0.52 10.23 -34.02
C GLY A 275 0.94 11.29 -35.04
N ALA A 276 2.25 11.22 -35.30
CA ALA A 276 3.01 11.88 -36.36
C ALA A 276 3.54 13.29 -36.09
N ALA A 277 4.85 13.36 -36.37
CA ALA A 277 5.61 14.48 -36.90
C ALA A 277 6.09 15.55 -35.92
N ASN A 278 7.41 15.52 -35.73
CA ASN A 278 8.23 16.73 -35.67
C ASN A 278 7.64 17.83 -36.57
N ILE A 279 7.54 19.04 -36.04
CA ILE A 279 8.11 20.28 -36.59
C ILE A 279 7.67 21.42 -35.66
N ILE A 280 8.62 21.98 -34.90
CA ILE A 280 8.52 23.36 -34.42
C ILE A 280 9.33 24.22 -35.38
N GLY A 281 8.69 25.26 -35.91
CA GLY A 281 9.39 26.46 -36.37
C GLY A 281 9.00 26.94 -37.77
N SER A 282 7.99 27.79 -37.87
CA SER A 282 8.19 29.22 -38.15
C SER A 282 6.88 29.94 -38.46
N VAL A 283 7.00 31.26 -38.35
CA VAL A 283 6.03 32.33 -38.13
C VAL A 283 5.19 32.78 -39.34
N ALA A 284 4.11 33.51 -39.01
CA ALA A 284 3.36 34.50 -39.83
C ALA A 284 2.42 33.93 -40.91
N SER A 285 1.27 34.49 -41.29
CA SER A 285 0.48 35.68 -40.93
C SER A 285 -0.94 35.50 -41.56
N PRO A 286 -1.93 36.38 -41.31
CA PRO A 286 -3.36 36.10 -41.54
C PRO A 286 -3.84 36.40 -42.97
N THR A 287 -5.11 36.03 -43.22
CA THR A 287 -6.04 36.41 -44.31
C THR A 287 -6.21 35.37 -45.44
N ALA A 288 -7.36 34.70 -45.47
CA ALA A 288 -8.26 34.63 -46.63
C ALA A 288 -9.42 33.68 -46.32
N ALA A 289 -10.63 34.18 -46.54
CA ALA A 289 -11.88 33.49 -46.33
C ALA A 289 -12.30 32.64 -47.56
N VAL A 290 -13.34 31.84 -47.30
CA VAL A 290 -14.41 31.36 -48.18
C VAL A 290 -14.21 30.02 -48.94
N THR A 291 -15.18 29.15 -48.64
CA THR A 291 -15.81 28.09 -49.47
C THR A 291 -15.08 26.78 -49.70
N LYS A 292 -15.60 25.70 -49.10
CA LYS A 292 -16.56 24.81 -49.79
C LYS A 292 -17.27 23.87 -48.80
N ALA A 293 -18.59 23.90 -48.86
CA ALA A 293 -19.48 22.91 -48.28
C ALA A 293 -19.65 21.71 -49.25
N LYS A 294 -19.98 20.54 -48.66
CA LYS A 294 -20.38 19.24 -49.29
C LYS A 294 -19.23 18.53 -50.02
N GLN A 295 -18.96 17.24 -49.81
CA GLN A 295 -19.89 16.11 -49.91
C GLN A 295 -19.22 14.80 -49.43
N ASN A 296 -20.05 13.78 -49.13
CA ASN A 296 -19.77 12.35 -48.86
C ASN A 296 -19.33 12.04 -47.41
N GLN A 297 -20.16 11.49 -46.52
CA GLN A 297 -21.11 10.37 -46.65
C GLN A 297 -20.48 9.13 -47.28
N LYS A 298 -19.84 8.30 -46.45
CA LYS A 298 -19.83 6.85 -46.61
C LYS A 298 -19.88 6.20 -45.23
N LEU A 299 -21.04 5.59 -44.96
CA LEU A 299 -21.18 4.51 -43.99
C LEU A 299 -20.32 3.33 -44.44
N SER A 300 -19.64 2.74 -43.47
CA SER A 300 -19.15 1.35 -43.46
C SER A 300 -19.31 0.93 -41.99
N ALA A 301 -20.45 0.40 -41.55
CA ALA A 301 -20.95 -0.94 -41.80
C ALA A 301 -19.93 -2.02 -41.37
N ASP A 302 -19.60 -2.08 -40.08
CA ASP A 302 -19.06 -3.32 -39.49
C ASP A 302 -19.22 -3.50 -37.96
N GLU A 303 -20.04 -2.70 -37.27
CA GLU A 303 -20.27 -2.88 -35.81
C GLU A 303 -21.75 -3.11 -35.43
N SER A 304 -22.60 -3.48 -36.39
CA SER A 304 -24.04 -3.68 -36.13
C SER A 304 -24.50 -5.15 -36.07
N PHE A 305 -23.58 -6.12 -36.16
CA PHE A 305 -23.94 -7.56 -36.14
C PHE A 305 -23.91 -8.24 -34.77
N HIS A 306 -23.51 -7.56 -33.70
CA HIS A 306 -23.46 -8.17 -32.35
C HIS A 306 -24.61 -7.76 -31.40
N LEU A 307 -25.48 -6.80 -31.78
CA LEU A 307 -26.57 -6.32 -30.93
C LEU A 307 -27.97 -6.86 -31.30
N MET A 308 -28.14 -7.43 -32.49
CA MET A 308 -29.44 -7.97 -32.93
C MET A 308 -30.02 -9.09 -32.05
N PRO A 309 -29.26 -10.10 -31.57
CA PRO A 309 -29.87 -11.18 -30.78
C PRO A 309 -30.38 -10.71 -29.41
N TYR A 310 -29.71 -9.72 -28.80
CA TYR A 310 -30.10 -9.19 -27.49
C TYR A 310 -31.38 -8.35 -27.53
N ILE A 311 -31.58 -7.57 -28.61
CA ILE A 311 -32.79 -6.75 -28.77
C ILE A 311 -34.02 -7.65 -28.96
N ILE A 312 -33.90 -8.73 -29.75
CA ILE A 312 -35.00 -9.69 -29.96
C ILE A 312 -35.34 -10.40 -28.64
N MET A 313 -34.33 -10.80 -27.84
CA MET A 313 -34.57 -11.45 -26.56
C MET A 313 -35.31 -10.53 -25.56
N LEU A 314 -34.94 -9.25 -25.50
CA LEU A 314 -35.62 -8.27 -24.63
C LEU A 314 -37.08 -8.03 -25.02
N ILE A 315 -37.39 -8.01 -26.32
CA ILE A 315 -38.76 -7.84 -26.79
C ILE A 315 -39.63 -9.05 -26.42
N VAL A 316 -39.11 -10.28 -26.58
CA VAL A 316 -39.86 -11.50 -26.20
C VAL A 316 -40.11 -11.56 -24.70
N LEU A 317 -39.12 -11.16 -23.89
CA LEU A 317 -39.23 -11.16 -22.43
C LEU A 317 -40.24 -10.11 -21.94
N ALA A 318 -40.29 -8.94 -22.57
CA ALA A 318 -41.29 -7.91 -22.28
C ALA A 318 -42.72 -8.36 -22.63
N ILE A 319 -42.92 -9.03 -23.76
CA ILE A 319 -44.23 -9.56 -24.15
C ILE A 319 -44.67 -10.69 -23.20
N GLY A 320 -43.77 -11.59 -22.81
CA GLY A 320 -44.05 -12.65 -21.84
C GLY A 320 -44.43 -12.13 -20.45
N MET A 321 -43.80 -11.04 -19.99
CA MET A 321 -44.18 -10.41 -18.73
C MET A 321 -45.54 -9.70 -18.81
N MET A 322 -45.88 -9.10 -19.96
CA MET A 322 -47.22 -8.50 -20.13
C MET A 322 -48.34 -9.55 -20.17
N THR A 323 -48.13 -10.71 -20.79
CA THR A 323 -49.18 -11.74 -20.85
C THR A 323 -49.46 -12.37 -19.49
N ILE A 324 -48.45 -12.50 -18.62
CA ILE A 324 -48.63 -12.96 -17.23
C ILE A 324 -49.43 -11.93 -16.42
N PHE A 325 -49.22 -10.63 -16.66
CA PHE A 325 -49.91 -9.57 -15.92
C PHE A 325 -51.40 -9.40 -16.30
N VAL A 326 -51.80 -9.86 -17.49
CA VAL A 326 -53.19 -9.78 -17.98
C VAL A 326 -54.01 -11.02 -17.61
N ILE A 327 -53.34 -12.14 -17.29
CA ILE A 327 -53.99 -13.43 -16.97
C ILE A 327 -54.13 -13.66 -15.45
N LEU A 328 -53.44 -12.87 -14.60
CA LEU A 328 -53.51 -12.97 -13.14
C LEU A 328 -54.66 -12.16 -12.53
#